data_AF-A0A957ZCA4-F1
#
_entry.id   AF-A0A957ZCA4-F1
#
_cell.length_a   1.000
_cell.length_b   1.000
_cell.length_c   1.000
_cell.angle_alpha   90.00
_cell.angle_beta   90.00
_cell.angle_gamma   90.00
#
_symmetry.space_group_name_H-M   'P 1'
#
loop_
_entity.id
_entity.type
_entity.pdbx_description
1 polymer ?
#
loop_
_entity_poly.entity_id
_entity_poly.type
_entity_poly.pdbx_seq_one_letter_code
_entity_poly.pdbx_strand_id
1 'polypeptide(L)'
;AATTATRSSSGSQQSSGDIDLIEEPPAVSVESTWDDAQYFFKARDWQQAIVYLTLLQRRDPEFKAEQVAAMEVPIYIGLAGEATTAALTAVGDQQEEELSSALAMLDRVVERQPDNKEVSELRDAVEQFAQAPQAQLRNARVALSEAYAQFANSLAETDDFCGAAEQMLVAVTILYNAGWADQQVRYLEQCPQDEQGAIQAAAGPPIAMSGLILYSSVQGGQNVIWQLPVVEEPTSTRLISDGRLPSLNPDGTRLAFLSGVSSSNGIHGADVNRDRGGLLTATNQFQFTYHAEDSTDSPPQWSPGGDLLIYGSTVDGDRVPRIFYINNNTSGNYLLTGDGREPDWHPTLDLVVFKGADASGNNPGIWLMTHKGGNRQQITTDQSDARPVWSPDGQTVVFMSHDRDNNWDVYSVDIESKQVVRLTDDAADDGMPAVSPNGEYVAFLSDRLDGWQIWVIPIGGGSATPLAKIAGNLPDWWEHSIQWAP
;
A
#
# COMPACT_ATOMS: atom_id res chain seq x y z
N ALA A 1 -7.56 -11.83 -55.38
CA ALA A 1 -8.58 -10.84 -55.75
C ALA A 1 -9.85 -11.21 -55.00
N ALA A 2 -9.98 -10.73 -53.76
CA ALA A 2 -10.68 -9.50 -53.42
C ALA A 2 -12.20 -9.66 -53.54
N THR A 3 -12.87 -9.81 -52.41
CA THR A 3 -14.19 -9.20 -52.23
C THR A 3 -14.38 -8.86 -50.76
N THR A 4 -14.34 -7.55 -50.55
CA THR A 4 -14.53 -6.76 -49.35
C THR A 4 -15.97 -6.90 -48.88
N ALA A 5 -16.19 -7.14 -47.58
CA ALA A 5 -17.47 -6.89 -46.93
C ALA A 5 -17.25 -5.85 -45.82
N THR A 6 -17.83 -4.69 -46.07
CA THR A 6 -17.90 -3.48 -45.27
C THR A 6 -18.64 -3.71 -43.94
N ARG A 7 -18.05 -3.29 -42.82
CA ARG A 7 -18.76 -3.02 -41.56
C ARG A 7 -19.29 -1.59 -41.59
N SER A 8 -20.59 -1.41 -41.40
CA SER A 8 -21.20 -0.13 -41.04
C SER A 8 -22.12 -0.29 -39.83
N SER A 9 -21.72 0.42 -38.77
CA SER A 9 -22.51 1.18 -37.79
C SER A 9 -23.69 0.57 -37.02
N SER A 10 -23.56 0.75 -35.70
CA SER A 10 -24.58 1.25 -34.75
C SER A 10 -25.75 0.34 -34.40
N GLY A 11 -25.59 -0.34 -33.27
CA GLY A 11 -26.68 -0.72 -32.39
C GLY A 11 -26.26 -0.43 -30.95
N SER A 12 -26.84 0.61 -30.36
CA SER A 12 -26.81 0.86 -28.92
C SER A 12 -27.41 -0.33 -28.18
N GLN A 13 -26.60 -1.09 -27.44
CA GLN A 13 -27.12 -2.04 -26.46
C GLN A 13 -27.04 -1.38 -25.09
N GLN A 14 -28.22 -1.28 -24.47
CA GLN A 14 -28.37 -1.01 -23.05
C GLN A 14 -27.61 -2.09 -22.28
N SER A 15 -26.78 -1.66 -21.34
CA SER A 15 -26.13 -2.47 -20.32
C SER A 15 -27.22 -3.10 -19.43
N SER A 16 -27.57 -4.35 -19.68
CA SER A 16 -28.11 -5.26 -18.66
C SER A 16 -26.93 -6.06 -18.11
N GLY A 17 -26.71 -5.99 -16.79
CA GLY A 17 -25.66 -6.73 -16.08
C GLY A 17 -25.91 -8.23 -16.09
N ASP A 18 -25.73 -8.86 -17.24
CA ASP A 18 -25.70 -10.31 -17.39
C ASP A 18 -24.29 -10.80 -17.04
N ILE A 19 -24.21 -11.59 -15.98
CA ILE A 19 -23.01 -12.34 -15.59
C ILE A 19 -22.66 -13.25 -16.78
N ASP A 20 -21.47 -13.10 -17.35
CA ASP A 20 -20.98 -13.95 -18.42
C ASP A 20 -20.90 -15.40 -17.93
N LEU A 21 -21.85 -16.24 -18.36
CA LEU A 21 -21.95 -17.64 -17.98
C LEU A 21 -20.83 -18.43 -18.64
N ILE A 22 -19.80 -18.78 -17.87
CA ILE A 22 -18.87 -19.87 -18.21
C ILE A 22 -19.71 -21.17 -18.35
N GLU A 23 -19.37 -22.02 -19.33
CA GLU A 23 -20.12 -23.21 -19.81
C GLU A 23 -21.06 -23.86 -18.78
N GLU A 24 -22.34 -24.05 -19.16
CA GLU A 24 -23.32 -24.77 -18.32
C GLU A 24 -22.74 -26.13 -17.88
N PRO A 25 -22.63 -26.40 -16.56
CA PRO A 25 -22.16 -27.70 -16.08
C PRO A 25 -23.09 -28.81 -16.57
N PRO A 26 -22.59 -30.06 -16.72
CA PRO A 26 -23.36 -31.18 -17.26
C PRO A 26 -24.69 -31.38 -16.52
N ALA A 27 -25.69 -32.01 -17.15
CA ALA A 27 -27.01 -32.20 -16.56
C ALA A 27 -26.98 -33.05 -15.27
N VAL A 28 -26.80 -32.40 -14.11
CA VAL A 28 -26.86 -33.00 -12.76
C VAL A 28 -28.25 -32.83 -12.13
N SER A 29 -28.61 -33.61 -11.12
CA SER A 29 -29.91 -33.47 -10.41
C SER A 29 -29.98 -32.16 -9.62
N VAL A 30 -31.19 -31.77 -9.17
CA VAL A 30 -31.39 -30.59 -8.33
C VAL A 30 -30.63 -30.73 -7.01
N GLU A 31 -30.62 -31.93 -6.41
CA GLU A 31 -29.87 -32.23 -5.19
C GLU A 31 -28.37 -32.09 -5.38
N SER A 32 -27.80 -32.59 -6.49
CA SER A 32 -26.37 -32.43 -6.75
C SER A 32 -26.00 -30.98 -7.05
N THR A 33 -26.88 -30.23 -7.70
CA THR A 33 -26.69 -28.78 -7.95
C THR A 33 -26.64 -28.02 -6.63
N TRP A 34 -27.46 -28.41 -5.65
CA TRP A 34 -27.44 -27.89 -4.30
C TRP A 34 -26.15 -28.26 -3.54
N ASP A 35 -25.71 -29.51 -3.63
CA ASP A 35 -24.46 -29.95 -3.01
C ASP A 35 -23.25 -29.17 -3.57
N ASP A 36 -23.20 -28.93 -4.89
CA ASP A 36 -22.18 -28.11 -5.54
C ASP A 36 -22.25 -26.64 -5.07
N ALA A 37 -23.45 -26.05 -4.98
CA ALA A 37 -23.62 -24.70 -4.46
C ALA A 37 -23.09 -24.56 -3.02
N GLN A 38 -23.38 -25.53 -2.15
CA GLN A 38 -22.87 -25.54 -0.78
C GLN A 38 -21.36 -25.74 -0.73
N TYR A 39 -20.81 -26.56 -1.63
CA TYR A 39 -19.37 -26.77 -1.74
C TYR A 39 -18.64 -25.48 -2.09
N PHE A 40 -19.05 -24.79 -3.16
CA PHE A 40 -18.42 -23.54 -3.58
C PHE A 40 -18.64 -22.40 -2.57
N PHE A 41 -19.81 -22.35 -1.93
CA PHE A 41 -20.06 -21.40 -0.85
C PHE A 41 -19.08 -21.56 0.31
N LYS A 42 -18.86 -22.80 0.79
CA LYS A 42 -17.88 -23.08 1.85
C LYS A 42 -16.45 -22.80 1.40
N ALA A 43 -16.16 -23.08 0.13
CA ALA A 43 -14.87 -22.79 -0.48
C ALA A 43 -14.66 -21.29 -0.76
N ARG A 44 -15.63 -20.42 -0.45
CA ARG A 44 -15.61 -18.97 -0.71
C ARG A 44 -15.42 -18.64 -2.19
N ASP A 45 -15.77 -19.56 -3.09
CA ASP A 45 -15.81 -19.32 -4.54
C ASP A 45 -17.19 -18.74 -4.88
N TRP A 46 -17.35 -17.45 -4.61
CA TRP A 46 -18.64 -16.76 -4.70
C TRP A 46 -19.21 -16.79 -6.11
N GLN A 47 -18.35 -16.68 -7.11
CA GLN A 47 -18.74 -16.70 -8.51
C GLN A 47 -19.32 -18.08 -8.90
N GLN A 48 -18.69 -19.17 -8.50
CA GLN A 48 -19.28 -20.50 -8.74
C GLN A 48 -20.53 -20.73 -7.88
N ALA A 49 -20.51 -20.32 -6.61
CA ALA A 49 -21.66 -20.49 -5.71
C ALA A 49 -22.92 -19.82 -6.29
N ILE A 50 -22.83 -18.58 -6.80
CA ILE A 50 -23.99 -17.89 -7.37
C ILE A 50 -24.48 -18.52 -8.67
N VAL A 51 -23.57 -19.07 -9.50
CA VAL A 51 -23.93 -19.79 -10.72
C VAL A 51 -24.79 -21.01 -10.39
N TYR A 52 -24.37 -21.83 -9.43
CA TYR A 52 -25.12 -23.02 -9.03
C TYR A 52 -26.45 -22.69 -8.34
N LEU A 53 -26.52 -21.64 -7.51
CA LEU A 53 -27.80 -21.18 -6.94
C LEU A 53 -28.76 -20.67 -8.02
N THR A 54 -28.25 -19.92 -9.01
CA THR A 54 -29.07 -19.44 -10.13
C THR A 54 -29.60 -20.59 -10.98
N LEU A 55 -28.78 -21.61 -11.25
CA LEU A 55 -29.20 -22.82 -11.95
C LEU A 55 -30.29 -23.59 -11.18
N LEU A 56 -30.16 -23.66 -9.86
CA LEU A 56 -31.13 -24.30 -8.98
C LEU A 56 -32.49 -23.58 -9.04
N GLN A 57 -32.50 -22.25 -8.88
CA GLN A 57 -33.72 -21.43 -8.97
C GLN A 57 -34.38 -21.52 -10.35
N ARG A 58 -33.62 -21.62 -11.44
CA ARG A 58 -34.16 -21.80 -12.79
C ARG A 58 -34.84 -23.15 -12.99
N ARG A 59 -34.34 -24.20 -12.32
CA ARG A 59 -34.84 -25.58 -12.46
C ARG A 59 -36.01 -25.88 -11.53
N ASP A 60 -35.88 -25.48 -10.27
CA ASP A 60 -36.90 -25.67 -9.24
C ASP A 60 -36.87 -24.48 -8.25
N PRO A 61 -37.70 -23.45 -8.47
CA PRO A 61 -37.74 -22.26 -7.62
C PRO A 61 -38.17 -22.52 -6.17
N GLU A 62 -38.88 -23.63 -5.90
CA GLU A 62 -39.37 -23.94 -4.55
C GLU A 62 -38.37 -24.78 -3.75
N PHE A 63 -37.41 -25.42 -4.43
CA PHE A 63 -36.41 -26.27 -3.78
C PHE A 63 -35.54 -25.44 -2.83
N LYS A 64 -35.73 -25.65 -1.52
CA LYS A 64 -34.94 -25.01 -0.46
C LYS A 64 -34.89 -23.48 -0.56
N ALA A 65 -35.95 -22.84 -1.07
CA ALA A 65 -35.98 -21.41 -1.38
C ALA A 65 -35.46 -20.50 -0.25
N GLU A 66 -35.80 -20.81 1.01
CA GLU A 66 -35.32 -20.05 2.18
C GLU A 66 -33.80 -20.19 2.40
N GLN A 67 -33.24 -21.38 2.18
CA GLN A 67 -31.81 -21.65 2.35
C GLN A 67 -31.01 -21.01 1.21
N VAL A 68 -31.55 -21.02 -0.01
CA VAL A 68 -30.98 -20.30 -1.15
C VAL A 68 -30.91 -18.81 -0.87
N ALA A 69 -32.02 -18.21 -0.44
CA ALA A 69 -32.06 -16.78 -0.11
C ALA A 69 -31.09 -16.39 1.02
N ALA A 70 -30.91 -17.27 2.02
CA ALA A 70 -29.95 -17.06 3.10
C ALA A 70 -28.49 -17.10 2.63
N MET A 71 -28.17 -17.87 1.58
CA MET A 71 -26.82 -17.94 1.01
C MET A 71 -26.51 -16.77 0.05
N GLU A 72 -27.51 -16.22 -0.64
CA GLU A 72 -27.30 -15.16 -1.63
C GLU A 72 -26.68 -13.89 -1.02
N VAL A 73 -27.09 -13.49 0.18
CA VAL A 73 -26.59 -12.26 0.82
C VAL A 73 -25.07 -12.30 1.05
N PRO A 74 -24.50 -13.30 1.77
CA PRO A 74 -23.06 -13.40 1.96
C PRO A 74 -22.30 -13.54 0.63
N ILE A 75 -22.86 -14.23 -0.36
CA ILE A 75 -22.27 -14.33 -1.71
C ILE A 75 -22.13 -12.94 -2.36
N TYR A 76 -23.19 -12.13 -2.37
CA TYR A 76 -23.15 -10.80 -2.97
C TYR A 76 -22.20 -9.85 -2.23
N ILE A 77 -22.15 -9.94 -0.90
CA ILE A 77 -21.18 -9.22 -0.08
C ILE A 77 -19.74 -9.61 -0.46
N GLY A 78 -19.47 -10.91 -0.57
CA GLY A 78 -18.16 -11.43 -0.97
C GLY A 78 -17.73 -10.94 -2.35
N LEU A 79 -18.61 -11.06 -3.35
CA LEU A 79 -18.37 -10.55 -4.71
C LEU A 79 -18.13 -9.04 -4.74
N ALA A 80 -18.84 -8.27 -3.93
CA ALA A 80 -18.63 -6.82 -3.84
C ALA A 80 -17.24 -6.48 -3.28
N GLY A 81 -16.77 -7.22 -2.28
CA GLY A 81 -15.43 -7.08 -1.71
C GLY A 81 -14.33 -7.44 -2.70
N GLU A 82 -14.49 -8.53 -3.45
CA GLU A 82 -13.56 -8.95 -4.50
C GLU A 82 -13.45 -7.91 -5.62
N ALA A 83 -14.59 -7.44 -6.15
CA ALA A 83 -14.63 -6.41 -7.18
C ALA A 83 -14.03 -5.07 -6.69
N THR A 84 -14.31 -4.69 -5.45
CA THR A 84 -13.70 -3.49 -4.84
C THR A 84 -12.17 -3.62 -4.76
N THR A 85 -11.68 -4.80 -4.37
CA THR A 85 -10.24 -5.06 -4.27
C THR A 85 -9.59 -5.07 -5.65
N ALA A 86 -10.22 -5.69 -6.65
CA ALA A 86 -9.76 -5.67 -8.03
C ALA A 86 -9.65 -4.23 -8.58
N ALA A 87 -10.62 -3.38 -8.27
CA ALA A 87 -10.64 -1.97 -8.68
C ALA A 87 -9.44 -1.16 -8.14
N LEU A 88 -8.80 -1.56 -7.05
CA LEU A 88 -7.62 -0.86 -6.50
C LEU A 88 -6.40 -0.97 -7.42
N THR A 89 -6.34 -1.99 -8.27
CA THR A 89 -5.22 -2.25 -9.18
C THR A 89 -5.57 -2.01 -10.66
N ALA A 90 -6.85 -1.87 -10.97
CA ALA A 90 -7.35 -1.57 -12.30
C ALA A 90 -7.18 -0.08 -12.66
N VAL A 91 -7.17 0.23 -13.96
CA VAL A 91 -7.03 1.61 -14.47
C VAL A 91 -8.06 1.92 -15.55
N GLY A 92 -8.54 3.17 -15.58
CA GLY A 92 -9.50 3.66 -16.57
C GLY A 92 -10.79 2.82 -16.59
N ASP A 93 -11.26 2.47 -17.78
CA ASP A 93 -12.52 1.73 -18.00
C ASP A 93 -12.64 0.44 -17.16
N GLN A 94 -11.52 -0.26 -16.92
CA GLN A 94 -11.54 -1.49 -16.12
C GLN A 94 -11.84 -1.19 -14.64
N GLN A 95 -11.33 -0.10 -14.10
CA GLN A 95 -11.63 0.30 -12.72
C GLN A 95 -13.10 0.69 -12.57
N GLU A 96 -13.66 1.39 -13.57
CA GLU A 96 -15.08 1.74 -13.59
C GLU A 96 -15.98 0.50 -13.66
N GLU A 97 -15.59 -0.51 -14.44
CA GLU A 97 -16.31 -1.79 -14.55
C GLU A 97 -16.34 -2.56 -13.23
N GLU A 98 -15.21 -2.70 -12.55
CA GLU A 98 -15.11 -3.39 -11.25
C GLU A 98 -15.94 -2.67 -10.17
N LEU A 99 -15.85 -1.34 -10.08
CA LEU A 99 -16.65 -0.57 -9.11
C LEU A 99 -18.14 -0.61 -9.43
N SER A 100 -18.51 -0.62 -10.72
CA SER A 100 -19.91 -0.81 -11.13
C SER A 100 -20.41 -2.21 -10.77
N SER A 101 -19.57 -3.23 -10.87
CA SER A 101 -19.89 -4.60 -10.44
C SER A 101 -20.11 -4.66 -8.93
N ALA A 102 -19.20 -4.06 -8.14
CA ALA A 102 -19.32 -3.99 -6.68
C ALA A 102 -20.64 -3.32 -6.24
N LEU A 103 -20.98 -2.18 -6.84
CA LEU A 103 -22.24 -1.47 -6.57
C LEU A 103 -23.46 -2.32 -6.91
N ALA A 104 -23.45 -3.00 -8.06
CA ALA A 104 -24.56 -3.86 -8.46
C ALA A 104 -24.79 -5.03 -7.49
N MET A 105 -23.72 -5.58 -6.91
CA MET A 105 -23.84 -6.62 -5.88
C MET A 105 -24.39 -6.05 -4.57
N LEU A 106 -23.90 -4.89 -4.12
CA LEU A 106 -24.38 -4.24 -2.90
C LEU A 106 -25.84 -3.77 -3.01
N ASP A 107 -26.27 -3.28 -4.17
CA ASP A 107 -27.66 -2.92 -4.42
C ASP A 107 -28.61 -4.11 -4.18
N ARG A 108 -28.22 -5.32 -4.62
CA ARG A 108 -29.00 -6.56 -4.36
C ARG A 108 -29.09 -6.91 -2.88
N VAL A 109 -28.08 -6.57 -2.09
CA VAL A 109 -28.06 -6.79 -0.63
C VAL A 109 -28.94 -5.76 0.06
N VAL A 110 -28.84 -4.48 -0.31
CA VAL A 110 -29.70 -3.40 0.20
C VAL A 110 -31.18 -3.68 -0.08
N GLU A 111 -31.53 -4.16 -1.27
CA GLU A 111 -32.91 -4.56 -1.61
C GLU A 111 -33.45 -5.67 -0.69
N ARG A 112 -32.59 -6.58 -0.23
CA ARG A 112 -32.95 -7.69 0.68
C ARG A 112 -32.92 -7.27 2.15
N GLN A 113 -32.09 -6.32 2.51
CA GLN A 113 -31.85 -5.85 3.88
C GLN A 113 -31.97 -4.31 3.97
N PRO A 114 -33.15 -3.72 3.69
CA PRO A 114 -33.30 -2.27 3.59
C PRO A 114 -33.08 -1.52 4.90
N ASP A 115 -33.21 -2.21 6.04
CA ASP A 115 -33.01 -1.63 7.37
C ASP A 115 -31.57 -1.85 7.90
N ASN A 116 -30.69 -2.52 7.14
CA ASN A 116 -29.31 -2.73 7.50
C ASN A 116 -28.48 -1.49 7.16
N LYS A 117 -28.16 -0.71 8.19
CA LYS A 117 -27.48 0.58 8.06
C LYS A 117 -26.05 0.39 7.59
N GLU A 118 -25.35 -0.63 8.09
CA GLU A 118 -23.95 -0.89 7.77
C GLU A 118 -23.76 -1.30 6.31
N VAL A 119 -24.68 -2.09 5.73
CA VAL A 119 -24.68 -2.40 4.28
C VAL A 119 -24.92 -1.14 3.45
N SER A 120 -25.86 -0.30 3.88
CA SER A 120 -26.16 0.96 3.17
C SER A 120 -24.96 1.92 3.20
N GLU A 121 -24.29 2.05 4.36
CA GLU A 121 -23.08 2.85 4.51
C GLU A 121 -21.91 2.31 3.69
N LEU A 122 -21.74 0.99 3.63
CA LEU A 122 -20.75 0.34 2.76
C LEU A 122 -20.99 0.66 1.29
N ARG A 123 -22.23 0.51 0.83
CA ARG A 123 -22.65 0.79 -0.56
C ARG A 123 -22.42 2.25 -0.93
N ASP A 124 -22.76 3.18 -0.04
CA ASP A 124 -22.52 4.61 -0.24
C ASP A 124 -21.02 4.94 -0.27
N ALA A 125 -20.19 4.27 0.53
CA ALA A 125 -18.75 4.46 0.51
C ALA A 125 -18.10 3.99 -0.80
N VAL A 126 -18.55 2.85 -1.35
CA VAL A 126 -18.12 2.37 -2.67
C VAL A 126 -18.52 3.38 -3.76
N GLU A 127 -19.73 3.91 -3.71
CA GLU A 127 -20.20 4.92 -4.67
C GLU A 127 -19.38 6.21 -4.59
N GLN A 128 -19.11 6.69 -3.37
CA GLN A 128 -18.27 7.86 -3.15
C GLN A 128 -16.86 7.67 -3.69
N PHE A 129 -16.26 6.49 -3.49
CA PHE A 129 -14.95 6.16 -4.04
C PHE A 129 -14.97 6.14 -5.58
N ALA A 130 -15.99 5.53 -6.18
CA ALA A 130 -16.14 5.48 -7.64
C ALA A 130 -16.32 6.86 -8.29
N GLN A 131 -16.94 7.80 -7.59
CA GLN A 131 -17.23 9.15 -8.11
C GLN A 131 -16.21 10.20 -7.65
N ALA A 132 -15.24 9.82 -6.81
CA ALA A 132 -14.33 10.78 -6.19
C ALA A 132 -13.41 11.43 -7.24
N PRO A 133 -13.37 12.77 -7.33
CA PRO A 133 -12.36 13.44 -8.14
C PRO A 133 -10.97 13.20 -7.56
N GLN A 134 -9.93 13.29 -8.39
CA GLN A 134 -8.53 13.04 -7.99
C GLN A 134 -8.11 13.75 -6.68
N ALA A 135 -8.53 15.00 -6.49
CA ALA A 135 -8.25 15.77 -5.28
C ALA A 135 -8.92 15.25 -3.98
N GLN A 136 -9.92 14.36 -4.09
CA GLN A 136 -10.68 13.80 -2.98
C GLN A 136 -10.50 12.29 -2.81
N LEU A 137 -9.79 11.62 -3.74
CA LEU A 137 -9.57 10.16 -3.70
C LEU A 137 -9.02 9.68 -2.37
N ARG A 138 -8.12 10.45 -1.74
CA ARG A 138 -7.58 10.12 -0.42
C ARG A 138 -8.67 9.97 0.64
N ASN A 139 -9.56 10.96 0.75
CA ASN A 139 -10.63 10.94 1.75
C ASN A 139 -11.65 9.85 1.43
N ALA A 140 -11.97 9.65 0.15
CA ALA A 140 -12.88 8.60 -0.27
C ALA A 140 -12.31 7.20 0.03
N ARG A 141 -10.98 6.99 -0.13
CA ARG A 141 -10.30 5.74 0.20
C ARG A 141 -10.30 5.44 1.70
N VAL A 142 -10.11 6.46 2.54
CA VAL A 142 -10.23 6.33 4.00
C VAL A 142 -11.65 5.93 4.38
N ALA A 143 -12.66 6.65 3.88
CA ALA A 143 -14.06 6.36 4.16
C ALA A 143 -14.47 4.95 3.70
N LEU A 144 -13.97 4.52 2.53
CA LEU A 144 -14.19 3.17 2.00
C LEU A 144 -13.61 2.10 2.91
N SER A 145 -12.36 2.24 3.33
CA SER A 145 -11.70 1.29 4.24
C SER A 145 -12.41 1.24 5.61
N GLU A 146 -12.79 2.38 6.17
CA GLU A 146 -13.57 2.46 7.41
C GLU A 146 -14.93 1.78 7.29
N ALA A 147 -15.63 1.94 6.17
CA ALA A 147 -16.94 1.31 5.95
C ALA A 147 -16.84 -0.22 5.91
N TYR A 148 -15.83 -0.78 5.23
CA TYR A 148 -15.57 -2.23 5.25
C TYR A 148 -15.22 -2.73 6.65
N ALA A 149 -14.38 -2.00 7.40
CA ALA A 149 -14.02 -2.39 8.77
C ALA A 149 -15.23 -2.35 9.73
N GLN A 150 -16.09 -1.33 9.61
CA GLN A 150 -17.33 -1.22 10.39
C GLN A 150 -18.29 -2.35 10.04
N PHE A 151 -18.47 -2.63 8.76
CA PHE A 151 -19.33 -3.72 8.32
C PHE A 151 -18.80 -5.09 8.79
N ALA A 152 -17.50 -5.33 8.71
CA ALA A 152 -16.84 -6.52 9.25
C ALA A 152 -17.12 -6.70 10.75
N ASN A 153 -17.04 -5.62 11.54
CA ASN A 153 -17.37 -5.66 12.96
C ASN A 153 -18.85 -6.02 13.19
N SER A 154 -19.77 -5.50 12.38
CA SER A 154 -21.21 -5.83 12.48
C SER A 154 -21.49 -7.31 12.20
N LEU A 155 -20.76 -7.93 11.26
CA LEU A 155 -20.85 -9.36 10.99
C LEU A 155 -20.40 -10.18 12.20
N ALA A 156 -19.28 -9.79 12.81
CA ALA A 156 -18.77 -10.44 14.03
C ALA A 156 -19.72 -10.33 15.23
N GLU A 157 -20.47 -9.22 15.36
CA GLU A 157 -21.51 -9.07 16.39
C GLU A 157 -22.67 -10.08 16.23
N THR A 158 -22.83 -10.63 15.02
CA THR A 158 -23.82 -11.67 14.69
C THR A 158 -23.22 -13.07 14.58
N ASP A 159 -22.02 -13.28 15.11
CA ASP A 159 -21.23 -14.52 15.05
C ASP A 159 -20.83 -14.97 13.62
N ASP A 160 -20.93 -14.10 12.61
CA ASP A 160 -20.39 -14.36 11.26
C ASP A 160 -18.91 -13.96 11.19
N PHE A 161 -18.07 -14.73 11.87
CA PHE A 161 -16.63 -14.47 11.95
C PHE A 161 -15.89 -14.65 10.63
N CYS A 162 -16.37 -15.54 9.76
CA CYS A 162 -15.74 -15.76 8.46
C CYS A 162 -16.03 -14.59 7.51
N GLY A 163 -17.29 -14.15 7.42
CA GLY A 163 -17.63 -12.93 6.68
C GLY A 163 -16.92 -11.71 7.28
N ALA A 164 -16.86 -11.59 8.61
CA ALA A 164 -16.09 -10.54 9.27
C ALA A 164 -14.61 -10.54 8.90
N ALA A 165 -13.96 -11.71 8.86
CA ALA A 165 -12.55 -11.82 8.48
C ALA A 165 -12.31 -11.38 7.02
N GLU A 166 -13.19 -11.76 6.09
CA GLU A 166 -13.09 -11.36 4.68
C GLU A 166 -13.31 -9.86 4.50
N GLN A 167 -14.36 -9.30 5.10
CA GLN A 167 -14.63 -7.87 4.96
C GLN A 167 -13.56 -7.01 5.65
N MET A 168 -12.97 -7.49 6.75
CA MET A 168 -11.84 -6.82 7.38
C MET A 168 -10.57 -6.88 6.52
N LEU A 169 -10.35 -8.01 5.82
CA LEU A 169 -9.25 -8.12 4.86
C LEU A 169 -9.40 -7.11 3.71
N VAL A 170 -10.62 -6.91 3.19
CA VAL A 170 -10.89 -5.88 2.18
C VAL A 170 -10.54 -4.49 2.72
N ALA A 171 -10.95 -4.16 3.95
CA ALA A 171 -10.61 -2.90 4.60
C ALA A 171 -9.09 -2.65 4.65
N VAL A 172 -8.34 -3.65 5.13
CA VAL A 172 -6.87 -3.60 5.25
C VAL A 172 -6.19 -3.51 3.88
N THR A 173 -6.78 -4.13 2.85
CA THR A 173 -6.25 -4.08 1.48
C THR A 173 -6.47 -2.70 0.85
N ILE A 174 -7.62 -2.07 1.11
CA ILE A 174 -7.89 -0.70 0.66
C ILE A 174 -6.90 0.26 1.32
N LEU A 175 -6.75 0.19 2.65
CA LEU A 175 -5.85 1.02 3.42
C LEU A 175 -5.37 0.23 4.63
N TYR A 176 -4.06 -0.02 4.70
CA TYR A 176 -3.50 -0.83 5.77
C TYR A 176 -3.70 -0.16 7.14
N ASN A 177 -4.15 -0.95 8.11
CA ASN A 177 -4.27 -0.57 9.51
C ASN A 177 -3.92 -1.79 10.37
N ALA A 178 -2.87 -1.67 11.20
CA ALA A 178 -2.37 -2.79 12.01
C ALA A 178 -3.41 -3.33 12.99
N GLY A 179 -4.20 -2.45 13.61
CA GLY A 179 -5.28 -2.86 14.52
C GLY A 179 -6.38 -3.66 13.81
N TRP A 180 -6.69 -3.32 12.56
CA TRP A 180 -7.64 -4.06 11.73
C TRP A 180 -7.05 -5.36 11.19
N ALA A 181 -5.76 -5.41 10.86
CA ALA A 181 -5.07 -6.65 10.48
C ALA A 181 -5.07 -7.66 11.64
N ASP A 182 -4.73 -7.22 12.85
CA ASP A 182 -4.84 -8.03 14.06
C ASP A 182 -6.29 -8.47 14.31
N GLN A 183 -7.25 -7.58 14.11
CA GLN A 183 -8.67 -7.90 14.23
C GLN A 183 -9.12 -8.94 13.21
N GLN A 184 -8.62 -8.87 11.98
CA GLN A 184 -8.89 -9.84 10.92
C GLN A 184 -8.41 -11.23 11.32
N VAL A 185 -7.20 -11.34 11.88
CA VAL A 185 -6.66 -12.61 12.39
C VAL A 185 -7.55 -13.15 13.51
N ARG A 186 -7.98 -12.30 14.46
CA ARG A 186 -8.90 -12.70 15.54
C ARG A 186 -10.26 -13.19 15.05
N TYR A 187 -10.78 -12.63 13.95
CA TYR A 187 -12.00 -13.14 13.31
C TYR A 187 -11.74 -14.48 12.63
N LEU A 188 -10.64 -14.61 11.90
CA LEU A 188 -10.26 -15.84 11.22
C LEU A 188 -10.07 -17.02 12.20
N GLU A 189 -9.49 -16.78 13.39
CA GLU A 189 -9.34 -17.80 14.44
C GLU A 189 -10.68 -18.35 14.96
N GLN A 190 -11.75 -17.56 14.87
CA GLN A 190 -13.11 -17.93 15.28
C GLN A 190 -13.94 -18.53 14.13
N CYS A 191 -13.49 -18.40 12.88
CA CYS A 191 -14.08 -19.06 11.72
C CYS A 191 -13.84 -20.58 11.77
N PRO A 192 -14.80 -21.46 11.36
CA PRO A 192 -14.60 -22.90 11.31
C PRO A 192 -13.35 -23.30 10.50
N GLN A 193 -12.59 -24.28 11.02
CA GLN A 193 -11.30 -24.68 10.45
C GLN A 193 -11.36 -25.13 8.98
N ASP A 194 -12.48 -25.69 8.53
CA ASP A 194 -12.69 -26.12 7.15
C ASP A 194 -12.91 -24.96 6.17
N GLU A 195 -13.20 -23.75 6.67
CA GLU A 195 -13.39 -22.53 5.86
C GLU A 195 -12.17 -21.58 5.93
N GLN A 196 -11.35 -21.67 6.98
CA GLN A 196 -10.17 -20.81 7.18
C GLN A 196 -9.20 -20.84 5.99
N GLY A 197 -8.98 -22.01 5.39
CA GLY A 197 -8.02 -22.18 4.30
C GLY A 197 -8.37 -21.42 3.02
N ALA A 198 -9.66 -21.25 2.73
CA ALA A 198 -10.12 -20.47 1.57
C ALA A 198 -9.88 -18.96 1.79
N ILE A 199 -10.18 -18.47 3.00
CA ILE A 199 -9.94 -17.07 3.38
C ILE A 199 -8.43 -16.77 3.42
N GLN A 200 -7.61 -17.70 3.93
CA GLN A 200 -6.15 -17.58 3.89
C GLN A 200 -5.60 -17.62 2.46
N ALA A 201 -6.17 -18.42 1.55
CA ALA A 201 -5.76 -18.43 0.15
C ALA A 201 -6.13 -17.11 -0.56
N ALA A 202 -7.28 -16.52 -0.25
CA ALA A 202 -7.72 -15.21 -0.74
C ALA A 202 -6.92 -14.04 -0.13
N ALA A 203 -6.51 -14.15 1.14
CA ALA A 203 -5.58 -13.23 1.80
C ALA A 203 -4.13 -13.33 1.24
N GLY A 204 -3.84 -14.36 0.44
CA GLY A 204 -2.48 -14.78 0.16
C GLY A 204 -1.79 -15.33 1.43
N PRO A 205 -0.54 -15.83 1.33
CA PRO A 205 0.24 -16.14 2.53
C PRO A 205 0.18 -14.93 3.48
N PRO A 206 0.01 -15.13 4.79
CA PRO A 206 -0.45 -14.11 5.76
C PRO A 206 0.37 -12.83 5.64
N ILE A 207 -0.05 -11.88 4.78
CA ILE A 207 0.75 -10.82 4.12
C ILE A 207 2.22 -10.84 4.59
N ALA A 208 2.91 -11.93 4.27
CA ALA A 208 4.14 -12.29 4.95
C ALA A 208 5.26 -11.74 4.09
N MET A 209 5.92 -10.67 4.52
CA MET A 209 7.05 -10.07 3.82
C MET A 209 6.91 -10.10 2.29
N SER A 210 5.88 -9.46 1.75
CA SER A 210 5.65 -9.37 0.30
C SER A 210 5.93 -7.94 -0.21
N GLY A 211 5.84 -7.76 -1.53
CA GLY A 211 6.08 -6.48 -2.19
C GLY A 211 7.50 -6.33 -2.73
N LEU A 212 7.92 -5.08 -2.91
CA LEU A 212 9.15 -4.73 -3.61
C LEU A 212 9.99 -3.77 -2.77
N ILE A 213 11.24 -4.15 -2.52
CA ILE A 213 12.22 -3.24 -1.94
C ILE A 213 12.96 -2.52 -3.07
N LEU A 214 12.83 -1.19 -3.10
CA LEU A 214 13.64 -0.31 -3.93
C LEU A 214 14.83 0.19 -3.10
N TYR A 215 16.03 0.10 -3.64
CA TYR A 215 17.21 0.63 -2.98
C TYR A 215 18.21 1.14 -4.00
N SER A 216 19.12 2.01 -3.58
CA SER A 216 20.22 2.47 -4.43
C SER A 216 21.57 1.94 -3.95
N SER A 217 22.48 1.72 -4.88
CA SER A 217 23.88 1.39 -4.61
C SER A 217 24.79 1.86 -5.74
N VAL A 218 26.10 1.64 -5.61
CA VAL A 218 27.08 1.91 -6.65
C VAL A 218 27.51 0.62 -7.34
N GLN A 219 27.42 0.57 -8.66
CA GLN A 219 27.95 -0.52 -9.47
C GLN A 219 28.84 0.03 -10.59
N GLY A 220 30.12 -0.38 -10.60
CA GLY A 220 31.07 0.09 -11.61
C GLY A 220 31.31 1.60 -11.60
N GLY A 221 31.12 2.26 -10.46
CA GLY A 221 31.22 3.72 -10.32
C GLY A 221 29.98 4.51 -10.72
N GLN A 222 28.87 3.83 -11.08
CA GLN A 222 27.59 4.45 -11.38
C GLN A 222 26.59 4.20 -10.26
N ASN A 223 25.77 5.21 -9.95
CA ASN A 223 24.61 5.05 -9.07
C ASN A 223 23.54 4.23 -9.79
N VAL A 224 22.98 3.24 -9.11
CA VAL A 224 21.97 2.34 -9.68
C VAL A 224 20.83 2.19 -8.68
N ILE A 225 19.60 2.32 -9.17
CA ILE A 225 18.40 1.95 -8.42
C ILE A 225 18.06 0.52 -8.79
N TRP A 226 17.98 -0.31 -7.76
CA TRP A 226 17.60 -1.71 -7.83
C TRP A 226 16.18 -1.89 -7.33
N GLN A 227 15.57 -2.96 -7.81
CA GLN A 227 14.34 -3.50 -7.27
C GLN A 227 14.57 -4.94 -6.83
N LEU A 228 14.05 -5.29 -5.66
CA LEU A 228 14.23 -6.58 -5.01
C LEU A 228 12.84 -7.09 -4.60
N PRO A 229 12.27 -8.08 -5.30
CA PRO A 229 11.03 -8.69 -4.85
C PRO A 229 11.28 -9.40 -3.52
N VAL A 230 10.36 -9.22 -2.57
CA VAL A 230 10.46 -9.90 -1.27
C VAL A 230 9.79 -11.27 -1.41
N VAL A 231 10.60 -12.26 -1.78
CA VAL A 231 10.23 -13.65 -2.07
C VAL A 231 11.31 -14.59 -1.55
N GLU A 232 11.05 -15.90 -1.57
CA GLU A 232 12.09 -16.91 -1.31
C GLU A 232 13.20 -16.79 -2.37
N GLU A 233 14.46 -16.67 -1.91
CA GLU A 233 15.66 -16.44 -2.74
C GLU A 233 15.57 -15.17 -3.63
N PRO A 234 15.51 -13.97 -3.01
CA PRO A 234 15.24 -12.74 -3.74
C PRO A 234 16.46 -12.33 -4.58
N THR A 235 16.22 -11.90 -5.83
CA THR A 235 17.26 -11.44 -6.75
C THR A 235 17.03 -9.99 -7.13
N SER A 236 18.06 -9.16 -6.95
CA SER A 236 18.00 -7.76 -7.35
C SER A 236 18.07 -7.60 -8.86
N THR A 237 17.16 -6.80 -9.42
CA THR A 237 17.20 -6.39 -10.83
C THR A 237 17.33 -4.88 -10.94
N ARG A 238 17.97 -4.41 -12.02
CA ARG A 238 18.19 -2.99 -12.22
C ARG A 238 16.91 -2.31 -12.71
N LEU A 239 16.51 -1.21 -12.07
CA LEU A 239 15.36 -0.40 -12.47
C LEU A 239 15.79 0.90 -13.18
N ILE A 240 16.67 1.69 -12.57
CA ILE A 240 17.22 2.94 -13.13
C ILE A 240 18.74 2.88 -13.11
N SER A 241 19.37 3.30 -14.21
CA SER A 241 20.81 3.63 -14.22
C SER A 241 20.98 5.12 -13.96
N ASP A 242 22.06 5.49 -13.26
CA ASP A 242 22.40 6.87 -12.88
C ASP A 242 21.34 7.54 -12.00
N GLY A 243 20.86 6.83 -10.98
CA GLY A 243 19.90 7.36 -9.99
C GLY A 243 20.14 6.79 -8.60
N ARG A 244 19.76 7.55 -7.57
CA ARG A 244 19.79 7.12 -6.17
C ARG A 244 18.59 7.66 -5.39
N LEU A 245 18.38 7.15 -4.18
CA LEU A 245 17.32 7.59 -3.27
C LEU A 245 15.91 7.46 -3.88
N PRO A 246 15.49 6.23 -4.24
CA PRO A 246 14.19 6.01 -4.86
C PRO A 246 13.03 6.33 -3.93
N SER A 247 11.96 6.87 -4.50
CA SER A 247 10.63 6.94 -3.88
C SER A 247 9.55 6.72 -4.93
N LEU A 248 8.90 5.56 -4.87
CA LEU A 248 7.72 5.21 -5.64
C LEU A 248 6.50 5.92 -5.04
N ASN A 249 5.65 6.49 -5.89
CA ASN A 249 4.43 7.13 -5.46
C ASN A 249 3.37 6.09 -5.02
N PRO A 250 2.36 6.50 -4.24
CA PRO A 250 1.38 5.56 -3.66
C PRO A 250 0.57 4.73 -4.66
N ASP A 251 0.33 5.24 -5.87
CA ASP A 251 -0.39 4.52 -6.94
C ASP A 251 0.54 3.61 -7.78
N GLY A 252 1.86 3.63 -7.54
CA GLY A 252 2.84 2.80 -8.22
C GLY A 252 3.15 3.19 -9.67
N THR A 253 2.64 4.33 -10.16
CA THR A 253 2.81 4.76 -11.55
C THR A 253 4.00 5.69 -11.78
N ARG A 254 4.63 6.21 -10.72
CA ARG A 254 5.76 7.15 -10.82
C ARG A 254 6.84 6.89 -9.78
N LEU A 255 8.08 7.02 -10.22
CA LEU A 255 9.27 6.98 -9.36
C LEU A 255 9.91 8.36 -9.33
N ALA A 256 10.15 8.90 -8.15
CA ALA A 256 11.06 10.03 -7.93
C ALA A 256 12.42 9.52 -7.45
N PHE A 257 13.49 10.18 -7.86
CA PHE A 257 14.86 9.82 -7.46
C PHE A 257 15.82 10.99 -7.63
N LEU A 258 16.93 10.99 -6.91
CA LEU A 258 18.03 11.93 -7.14
C LEU A 258 18.89 11.46 -8.32
N SER A 259 19.15 12.34 -9.28
CA SER A 259 20.01 12.02 -10.42
C SER A 259 21.45 11.73 -9.99
N GLY A 260 22.00 10.65 -10.55
CA GLY A 260 23.42 10.29 -10.44
C GLY A 260 24.29 10.92 -11.54
N VAL A 261 23.71 11.67 -12.48
CA VAL A 261 24.43 12.27 -13.61
C VAL A 261 24.93 13.67 -13.23
N SER A 262 26.25 13.88 -13.22
CA SER A 262 26.86 15.14 -12.79
C SER A 262 26.49 16.37 -13.63
N SER A 263 26.02 16.17 -14.86
CA SER A 263 25.53 17.25 -15.75
C SER A 263 24.03 17.52 -15.63
N SER A 264 23.30 16.75 -14.82
CA SER A 264 21.86 16.84 -14.63
C SER A 264 21.52 16.69 -13.15
N ASN A 265 21.62 17.78 -12.41
CA ASN A 265 21.43 17.79 -10.95
C ASN A 265 19.96 17.80 -10.54
N GLY A 266 19.70 17.45 -9.28
CA GLY A 266 18.38 17.57 -8.66
C GLY A 266 17.52 16.33 -8.81
N ILE A 267 16.24 16.50 -8.46
CA ILE A 267 15.29 15.40 -8.38
C ILE A 267 14.69 15.13 -9.75
N HIS A 268 14.76 13.88 -10.16
CA HIS A 268 14.22 13.34 -11.40
C HIS A 268 13.01 12.44 -11.14
N GLY A 269 12.25 12.22 -12.21
CA GLY A 269 11.07 11.36 -12.23
C GLY A 269 11.12 10.38 -13.39
N ALA A 270 10.40 9.27 -13.27
CA ALA A 270 10.10 8.34 -14.35
C ALA A 270 8.67 7.85 -14.24
N ASP A 271 8.00 7.65 -15.37
CA ASP A 271 6.75 6.89 -15.41
C ASP A 271 7.08 5.40 -15.25
N VAL A 272 6.29 4.69 -14.46
CA VAL A 272 6.54 3.30 -14.07
C VAL A 272 5.35 2.43 -14.47
N ASN A 273 5.65 1.26 -15.03
CA ASN A 273 4.66 0.22 -15.27
C ASN A 273 5.07 -1.07 -14.56
N ARG A 274 4.09 -1.80 -14.04
CA ARG A 274 4.29 -3.08 -13.37
C ARG A 274 3.96 -4.24 -14.32
N ASP A 275 4.85 -5.23 -14.39
CA ASP A 275 4.59 -6.44 -15.17
C ASP A 275 3.76 -7.47 -14.38
N ARG A 276 3.41 -8.58 -15.04
CA ARG A 276 2.63 -9.66 -14.39
C ARG A 276 3.35 -10.35 -13.24
N GLY A 277 4.67 -10.19 -13.14
CA GLY A 277 5.49 -10.71 -12.04
C GLY A 277 5.68 -9.71 -10.91
N GLY A 278 5.06 -8.53 -10.99
CA GLY A 278 5.16 -7.48 -9.97
C GLY A 278 6.39 -6.59 -10.10
N LEU A 279 7.25 -6.81 -11.11
CA LEU A 279 8.45 -6.00 -11.33
C LEU A 279 8.13 -4.72 -12.09
N LEU A 280 8.88 -3.67 -11.76
CA LEU A 280 8.73 -2.34 -12.32
C LEU A 280 9.60 -2.17 -13.57
N THR A 281 9.07 -1.40 -14.52
CA THR A 281 9.79 -0.88 -15.67
C THR A 281 9.65 0.63 -15.69
N ALA A 282 10.77 1.33 -15.75
CA ALA A 282 10.79 2.79 -15.82
C ALA A 282 10.89 3.27 -17.26
N THR A 283 10.05 4.23 -17.62
CA THR A 283 9.97 4.85 -18.94
C THR A 283 9.84 6.36 -18.78
N ASN A 284 9.96 7.11 -19.88
CA ASN A 284 9.75 8.57 -19.93
C ASN A 284 10.34 9.34 -18.73
N GLN A 285 11.66 9.45 -18.65
CA GLN A 285 12.29 10.18 -17.55
C GLN A 285 12.14 11.70 -17.72
N PHE A 286 11.89 12.40 -16.61
CA PHE A 286 11.74 13.85 -16.54
C PHE A 286 12.41 14.41 -15.28
N GLN A 287 12.38 15.73 -15.10
CA GLN A 287 13.10 16.43 -14.03
C GLN A 287 12.16 17.35 -13.25
N PHE A 288 12.15 17.22 -11.93
CA PHE A 288 11.38 18.06 -11.00
C PHE A 288 12.17 19.30 -10.57
N THR A 289 13.43 19.09 -10.19
CA THR A 289 14.31 20.14 -9.67
C THR A 289 15.69 20.12 -10.32
N TYR A 290 16.44 21.21 -10.18
CA TYR A 290 17.68 21.46 -10.94
C TYR A 290 18.90 21.73 -10.05
N HIS A 291 18.75 21.77 -8.73
CA HIS A 291 19.82 22.12 -7.80
C HIS A 291 20.54 20.87 -7.29
N ALA A 292 21.86 20.96 -7.15
CA ALA A 292 22.68 19.83 -6.70
C ALA A 292 22.48 19.52 -5.22
N GLU A 293 21.99 20.51 -4.47
CA GLU A 293 21.74 20.47 -3.04
C GLU A 293 20.43 19.75 -2.68
N ASP A 294 19.52 19.59 -3.65
CA ASP A 294 18.20 19.02 -3.42
C ASP A 294 18.27 17.51 -3.14
N SER A 295 17.60 17.08 -2.07
CA SER A 295 17.44 15.68 -1.66
C SER A 295 18.75 14.93 -1.46
N THR A 296 19.81 15.62 -1.04
CA THR A 296 21.13 15.01 -0.87
C THR A 296 21.26 14.20 0.43
N ASP A 297 20.42 14.47 1.41
CA ASP A 297 20.44 13.90 2.76
C ASP A 297 19.33 12.87 3.02
N SER A 298 18.31 12.80 2.16
CA SER A 298 17.23 11.81 2.22
C SER A 298 16.57 11.61 0.85
N PRO A 299 15.84 10.52 0.62
CA PRO A 299 14.95 10.41 -0.53
C PRO A 299 13.90 11.52 -0.56
N PRO A 300 13.49 11.96 -1.76
CA PRO A 300 12.31 12.80 -1.90
C PRO A 300 11.08 11.94 -1.63
N GLN A 301 10.07 12.44 -0.91
CA GLN A 301 8.93 11.64 -0.50
C GLN A 301 7.62 12.13 -1.11
N TRP A 302 6.86 11.20 -1.69
CA TRP A 302 5.54 11.49 -2.22
C TRP A 302 4.54 11.76 -1.10
N SER A 303 3.67 12.74 -1.29
CA SER A 303 2.48 12.85 -0.47
C SER A 303 1.64 11.57 -0.63
N PRO A 304 0.81 11.22 0.36
CA PRO A 304 -0.05 10.04 0.25
C PRO A 304 -1.10 10.13 -0.87
N GLY A 305 -1.40 11.35 -1.33
CA GLY A 305 -2.23 11.58 -2.52
C GLY A 305 -1.46 11.50 -3.84
N GLY A 306 -0.13 11.37 -3.82
CA GLY A 306 0.72 11.34 -5.01
C GLY A 306 0.81 12.67 -5.78
N ASP A 307 0.27 13.76 -5.23
CA ASP A 307 0.16 15.06 -5.88
C ASP A 307 1.32 16.01 -5.55
N LEU A 308 2.01 15.78 -4.43
CA LEU A 308 3.16 16.56 -3.98
C LEU A 308 4.38 15.67 -3.75
N LEU A 309 5.55 16.27 -3.85
CA LEU A 309 6.83 15.68 -3.46
C LEU A 309 7.50 16.60 -2.43
N ILE A 310 7.92 16.06 -1.29
CA ILE A 310 8.64 16.78 -0.23
C ILE A 310 10.12 16.36 -0.22
N TYR A 311 11.03 17.28 0.08
CA TYR A 311 12.47 17.00 0.08
C TYR A 311 13.25 18.00 0.94
N GLY A 312 14.42 17.59 1.43
CA GLY A 312 15.39 18.48 2.08
C GLY A 312 16.30 19.18 1.07
N SER A 313 16.72 20.41 1.33
CA SER A 313 17.68 21.14 0.49
C SER A 313 18.44 22.22 1.28
N THR A 314 19.65 22.55 0.82
CA THR A 314 20.45 23.69 1.29
C THR A 314 20.70 24.72 0.19
N VAL A 315 19.80 24.79 -0.81
CA VAL A 315 19.95 25.60 -2.03
C VAL A 315 20.25 27.10 -1.80
N ASP A 316 19.81 27.67 -0.67
CA ASP A 316 20.04 29.09 -0.36
C ASP A 316 21.51 29.42 -0.01
N GLY A 317 22.38 28.42 0.09
CA GLY A 317 23.83 28.61 0.24
C GLY A 317 24.29 29.09 1.62
N ASP A 318 23.36 29.37 2.53
CA ASP A 318 23.62 29.70 3.93
C ASP A 318 23.88 28.48 4.82
N ARG A 319 23.87 27.28 4.20
CA ARG A 319 24.05 25.97 4.85
C ARG A 319 22.95 25.64 5.87
N VAL A 320 21.87 26.41 5.90
CA VAL A 320 20.70 26.09 6.70
C VAL A 320 19.84 25.11 5.90
N PRO A 321 19.59 23.91 6.44
CA PRO A 321 18.72 22.97 5.76
C PRO A 321 17.26 23.37 5.87
N ARG A 322 16.56 23.23 4.76
CA ARG A 322 15.14 23.54 4.63
C ARG A 322 14.42 22.40 3.95
N ILE A 323 13.15 22.27 4.31
CA ILE A 323 12.24 21.32 3.70
C ILE A 323 11.36 22.07 2.72
N PHE A 324 11.30 21.57 1.49
CA PHE A 324 10.51 22.12 0.41
C PHE A 324 9.50 21.08 -0.08
N TYR A 325 8.41 21.55 -0.67
CA TYR A 325 7.51 20.70 -1.45
C TYR A 325 7.25 21.26 -2.85
N ILE A 326 6.99 20.38 -3.80
CA ILE A 326 6.69 20.70 -5.21
C ILE A 326 5.49 19.88 -5.69
N ASN A 327 4.73 20.37 -6.67
CA ASN A 327 3.66 19.59 -7.29
C ASN A 327 4.23 18.58 -8.30
N ASN A 328 3.64 17.38 -8.35
CA ASN A 328 3.99 16.31 -9.29
C ASN A 328 4.00 16.76 -10.77
N ASN A 329 3.26 17.80 -11.13
CA ASN A 329 3.14 18.25 -12.52
C ASN A 329 3.89 19.57 -12.87
N THR A 330 4.59 20.19 -11.92
CA THR A 330 5.30 21.45 -12.18
C THR A 330 6.78 21.34 -11.90
N SER A 331 7.62 21.81 -12.82
CA SER A 331 9.01 22.12 -12.53
C SER A 331 9.13 23.55 -11.96
N GLY A 332 9.97 23.75 -10.95
CA GLY A 332 10.39 25.08 -10.48
C GLY A 332 9.45 25.86 -9.55
N ASN A 333 8.28 25.35 -9.16
CA ASN A 333 7.41 25.95 -8.13
C ASN A 333 7.55 25.20 -6.79
N TYR A 334 8.68 25.34 -6.11
CA TYR A 334 8.86 24.77 -4.77
C TYR A 334 8.48 25.77 -3.68
N LEU A 335 7.78 25.30 -2.65
CA LEU A 335 7.33 26.09 -1.52
C LEU A 335 8.04 25.63 -0.25
N LEU A 336 8.53 26.61 0.52
CA LEU A 336 9.19 26.36 1.78
C LEU A 336 8.18 25.85 2.81
N THR A 337 8.46 24.68 3.38
CA THR A 337 7.77 24.16 4.55
C THR A 337 8.37 24.78 5.82
N GLY A 338 9.70 24.70 5.97
CA GLY A 338 10.43 25.31 7.08
C GLY A 338 11.81 24.69 7.27
N ASP A 339 12.53 25.14 8.31
CA ASP A 339 13.87 24.62 8.64
C ASP A 339 13.80 23.16 9.11
N GLY A 340 14.67 22.31 8.56
CA GLY A 340 14.68 20.86 8.82
C GLY A 340 15.33 20.06 7.69
N ARG A 341 15.46 18.75 7.90
CA ARG A 341 16.03 17.75 6.98
C ARG A 341 15.23 16.46 7.01
N GLU A 342 15.50 15.59 6.05
CA GLU A 342 15.04 14.19 6.07
C GLU A 342 13.51 14.05 6.30
N PRO A 343 12.67 14.72 5.50
CA PRO A 343 11.23 14.69 5.69
C PRO A 343 10.60 13.37 5.23
N ASP A 344 9.56 12.94 5.93
CA ASP A 344 8.65 11.88 5.47
C ASP A 344 7.19 12.21 5.78
N TRP A 345 6.29 11.76 4.92
CA TRP A 345 4.86 12.08 5.01
C TRP A 345 4.11 11.10 5.89
N HIS A 346 3.26 11.63 6.77
CA HIS A 346 2.28 10.81 7.46
C HIS A 346 1.30 10.19 6.44
N PRO A 347 0.93 8.90 6.56
CA PRO A 347 0.10 8.20 5.57
C PRO A 347 -1.30 8.82 5.34
N THR A 348 -2.02 9.25 6.37
CA THR A 348 -3.42 9.73 6.23
C THR A 348 -3.68 11.19 6.64
N LEU A 349 -2.81 11.80 7.44
CA LEU A 349 -2.94 13.18 7.90
C LEU A 349 -2.06 14.15 7.12
N ASP A 350 -2.29 15.45 7.30
CA ASP A 350 -1.37 16.51 6.86
C ASP A 350 -0.28 16.75 7.92
N LEU A 351 0.60 15.75 8.05
CA LEU A 351 1.75 15.77 8.95
C LEU A 351 3.00 15.31 8.20
N VAL A 352 4.12 15.93 8.54
CA VAL A 352 5.45 15.61 8.06
C VAL A 352 6.31 15.35 9.29
N VAL A 353 6.96 14.19 9.33
CA VAL A 353 8.04 13.92 10.27
C VAL A 353 9.36 14.35 9.66
N PHE A 354 10.26 14.90 10.45
CA PHE A 354 11.53 15.40 9.95
C PHE A 354 12.60 15.47 11.04
N LYS A 355 13.87 15.49 10.64
CA LYS A 355 15.00 15.82 11.51
C LYS A 355 15.12 17.34 11.62
N GLY A 356 15.12 17.87 12.84
CA GLY A 356 15.10 19.31 13.04
C GLY A 356 15.43 19.76 14.46
N ALA A 357 15.03 20.99 14.74
CA ALA A 357 15.24 21.69 16.01
C ALA A 357 14.10 22.71 16.22
N ASP A 358 14.05 23.31 17.41
CA ASP A 358 13.14 24.40 17.69
C ASP A 358 13.47 25.66 16.85
N ALA A 359 12.60 26.68 16.92
CA ALA A 359 12.76 27.91 16.13
C ALA A 359 14.05 28.71 16.42
N SER A 360 14.75 28.40 17.52
CA SER A 360 16.04 29.01 17.87
C SER A 360 17.23 28.13 17.44
N GLY A 361 16.98 26.99 16.81
CA GLY A 361 18.00 26.00 16.43
C GLY A 361 18.48 25.13 17.61
N ASN A 362 17.78 25.16 18.74
CA ASN A 362 18.10 24.34 19.92
C ASN A 362 17.21 23.09 19.97
N ASN A 363 17.51 22.16 20.87
CA ASN A 363 16.73 20.93 21.09
C ASN A 363 16.60 20.07 19.81
N PRO A 364 17.73 19.59 19.27
CA PRO A 364 17.70 18.77 18.06
C PRO A 364 17.02 17.42 18.31
N GLY A 365 16.47 16.84 17.25
CA GLY A 365 15.87 15.50 17.26
C GLY A 365 14.88 15.34 16.12
N ILE A 366 13.90 14.46 16.31
CA ILE A 366 12.80 14.26 15.37
C ILE A 366 11.61 15.12 15.78
N TRP A 367 11.02 15.78 14.79
CA TRP A 367 9.91 16.72 14.95
C TRP A 367 8.80 16.41 13.95
N LEU A 368 7.59 16.86 14.29
CA LEU A 368 6.43 16.90 13.41
C LEU A 368 6.08 18.34 13.04
N MET A 369 5.52 18.53 11.86
CA MET A 369 4.88 19.76 11.41
C MET A 369 3.82 19.48 10.36
N THR A 370 2.97 20.44 10.03
CA THR A 370 2.18 20.37 8.78
C THR A 370 3.07 20.65 7.56
N HIS A 371 2.64 20.27 6.35
CA HIS A 371 3.41 20.58 5.14
C HIS A 371 3.57 22.08 4.83
N LYS A 372 2.90 22.95 5.60
CA LYS A 372 3.06 24.41 5.54
C LYS A 372 3.91 24.97 6.69
N GLY A 373 4.57 24.10 7.46
CA GLY A 373 5.49 24.46 8.54
C GLY A 373 4.86 24.76 9.89
N GLY A 374 3.53 24.67 10.01
CA GLY A 374 2.80 24.92 11.26
C GLY A 374 2.84 23.73 12.22
N ASN A 375 2.31 23.93 13.44
CA ASN A 375 2.12 22.88 14.46
C ASN A 375 3.39 22.05 14.78
N ARG A 376 4.53 22.74 14.96
CA ARG A 376 5.78 22.06 15.30
C ARG A 376 5.71 21.36 16.66
N GLN A 377 5.99 20.06 16.67
CA GLN A 377 6.01 19.24 17.89
C GLN A 377 7.26 18.36 17.92
N GLN A 378 8.01 18.41 19.01
CA GLN A 378 9.15 17.52 19.21
C GLN A 378 8.69 16.10 19.57
N ILE A 379 9.34 15.10 18.99
CA ILE A 379 9.07 13.68 19.19
C ILE A 379 10.21 13.01 19.94
N THR A 380 11.45 13.33 19.56
CA THR A 380 12.66 12.84 20.22
C THR A 380 13.63 13.99 20.50
N THR A 381 14.59 13.74 21.39
CA THR A 381 15.50 14.77 21.92
C THR A 381 16.98 14.49 21.66
N ASP A 382 17.30 13.44 20.91
CA ASP A 382 18.69 13.08 20.61
C ASP A 382 19.10 13.67 19.25
N GLN A 383 20.26 14.33 19.23
CA GLN A 383 20.77 15.03 18.04
C GLN A 383 21.14 14.10 16.89
N SER A 384 21.47 12.85 17.21
CA SER A 384 21.92 11.85 16.25
C SER A 384 20.76 11.15 15.56
N ASP A 385 19.53 11.30 16.08
CA ASP A 385 18.32 10.77 15.46
C ASP A 385 18.19 11.27 14.01
N ALA A 386 18.01 10.34 13.07
CA ALA A 386 18.06 10.58 11.63
C ALA A 386 17.15 9.59 10.86
N ARG A 387 16.86 9.92 9.60
CA ARG A 387 16.04 9.13 8.67
C ARG A 387 14.71 8.65 9.25
N PRO A 388 13.89 9.57 9.80
CA PRO A 388 12.57 9.19 10.28
C PRO A 388 11.69 8.74 9.11
N VAL A 389 10.99 7.63 9.29
CA VAL A 389 10.00 7.08 8.35
C VAL A 389 8.74 6.69 9.13
N TRP A 390 7.58 7.01 8.58
CA TRP A 390 6.30 6.62 9.16
C TRP A 390 6.01 5.14 8.97
N SER A 391 5.40 4.53 9.97
CA SER A 391 4.63 3.31 9.76
C SER A 391 3.37 3.62 8.94
N PRO A 392 2.88 2.67 8.11
CA PRO A 392 1.67 2.85 7.31
C PRO A 392 0.40 3.16 8.14
N ASP A 393 0.36 2.75 9.41
CA ASP A 393 -0.75 3.06 10.32
C ASP A 393 -0.70 4.49 10.91
N GLY A 394 0.41 5.23 10.71
CA GLY A 394 0.59 6.59 11.19
C GLY A 394 0.78 6.74 12.70
N GLN A 395 1.04 5.66 13.42
CA GLN A 395 1.21 5.69 14.89
C GLN A 395 2.67 5.61 15.33
N THR A 396 3.54 5.06 14.48
CA THR A 396 4.94 4.83 14.80
C THR A 396 5.83 5.56 13.81
N VAL A 397 6.92 6.14 14.31
CA VAL A 397 8.03 6.60 13.48
C VAL A 397 9.22 5.69 13.74
N VAL A 398 9.77 5.10 12.69
CA VAL A 398 11.03 4.35 12.73
C VAL A 398 12.15 5.27 12.29
N PHE A 399 13.31 5.20 12.95
CA PHE A 399 14.45 6.08 12.67
C PHE A 399 15.76 5.37 13.04
N MET A 400 16.90 5.96 12.69
CA MET A 400 18.22 5.50 13.13
C MET A 400 18.86 6.51 14.07
N SER A 401 19.68 6.05 15.01
CA SER A 401 20.36 6.89 15.99
C SER A 401 21.73 6.32 16.35
N HIS A 402 22.70 7.19 16.60
CA HIS A 402 24.07 6.79 16.92
C HIS A 402 24.41 7.02 18.40
N ASP A 403 24.09 8.21 18.92
CA ASP A 403 24.58 8.68 20.22
C ASP A 403 23.84 8.04 21.41
N ARG A 404 22.69 7.40 21.15
CA ARG A 404 21.91 6.66 22.17
C ARG A 404 22.68 5.49 22.75
N ASP A 405 23.37 4.73 21.90
CA ASP A 405 24.07 3.50 22.27
C ASP A 405 25.51 3.44 21.70
N ASN A 406 26.01 4.56 21.16
CA ASN A 406 27.35 4.71 20.56
C ASN A 406 27.60 3.71 19.41
N ASN A 407 26.56 3.46 18.62
CA ASN A 407 26.53 2.67 17.41
C ASN A 407 25.31 3.06 16.57
N TRP A 408 25.37 2.96 15.24
CA TRP A 408 24.18 3.16 14.43
C TRP A 408 23.21 1.99 14.61
N ASP A 409 22.06 2.29 15.20
CA ASP A 409 20.99 1.33 15.39
C ASP A 409 19.66 1.90 14.92
N VAL A 410 18.72 1.00 14.64
CA VAL A 410 17.33 1.31 14.30
C VAL A 410 16.49 1.35 15.57
N TYR A 411 15.64 2.36 15.66
CA TYR A 411 14.73 2.63 16.76
C TYR A 411 13.32 2.89 16.21
N SER A 412 12.33 2.72 17.07
CA SER A 412 10.96 3.19 16.84
C SER A 412 10.54 4.14 17.95
N VAL A 413 9.62 5.05 17.63
CA VAL A 413 8.95 5.90 18.59
C VAL A 413 7.46 5.93 18.31
N ASP A 414 6.68 5.62 19.34
CA ASP A 414 5.23 5.80 19.30
C ASP A 414 4.89 7.29 19.47
N ILE A 415 4.06 7.83 18.59
CA ILE A 415 3.84 9.28 18.54
C ILE A 415 2.97 9.81 19.66
N GLU A 416 2.13 8.98 20.29
CA GLU A 416 1.24 9.41 21.36
C GLU A 416 1.99 9.40 22.71
N SER A 417 2.58 8.26 23.04
CA SER A 417 3.32 8.03 24.29
C SER A 417 4.72 8.65 24.30
N LYS A 418 5.30 8.95 23.13
CA LYS A 418 6.71 9.34 22.94
C LYS A 418 7.71 8.30 23.43
N GLN A 419 7.27 7.05 23.59
CA GLN A 419 8.15 5.97 24.01
C GLN A 419 9.08 5.56 22.88
N VAL A 420 10.39 5.72 23.08
CA VAL A 420 11.43 5.24 22.16
C VAL A 420 11.80 3.81 22.52
N VAL A 421 11.88 2.94 21.51
CA VAL A 421 12.30 1.53 21.62
C VAL A 421 13.44 1.27 20.65
N ARG A 422 14.49 0.60 21.11
CA ARG A 422 15.59 0.14 20.27
C ARG A 422 15.20 -1.18 19.59
N LEU A 423 15.28 -1.24 18.26
CA LEU A 423 14.92 -2.42 17.48
C LEU A 423 16.14 -3.30 17.20
N THR A 424 17.29 -2.70 16.88
CA THR A 424 18.54 -3.44 16.63
C THR A 424 19.53 -3.25 17.78
N ASP A 425 20.26 -4.32 18.09
CA ASP A 425 21.37 -4.28 19.05
C ASP A 425 22.49 -5.22 18.57
N ASP A 426 23.35 -4.70 17.71
CA ASP A 426 24.52 -5.40 17.17
C ASP A 426 25.73 -4.45 17.15
N ALA A 427 26.92 -4.98 16.96
CA ALA A 427 28.14 -4.18 16.86
C ALA A 427 28.37 -3.61 15.44
N ALA A 428 27.55 -4.02 14.48
CA ALA A 428 27.56 -3.53 13.11
C ALA A 428 26.72 -2.25 12.98
N ASP A 429 26.93 -1.50 11.89
CA ASP A 429 26.12 -0.33 11.58
C ASP A 429 24.77 -0.77 10.99
N ASP A 430 23.67 -0.42 11.66
CA ASP A 430 22.31 -0.67 11.20
C ASP A 430 21.58 0.66 10.92
N GLY A 431 20.99 0.81 9.73
CA GLY A 431 20.26 2.04 9.41
C GLY A 431 19.57 2.06 8.05
N MET A 432 19.21 3.26 7.58
CA MET A 432 18.34 3.47 6.40
C MET A 432 17.03 2.66 6.48
N PRO A 433 16.23 2.83 7.55
CA PRO A 433 15.04 2.03 7.77
C PRO A 433 13.97 2.31 6.70
N ALA A 434 13.20 1.27 6.38
CA ALA A 434 11.96 1.34 5.61
C ALA A 434 10.93 0.40 6.23
N VAL A 435 9.70 0.89 6.43
CA VAL A 435 8.62 0.06 6.99
C VAL A 435 7.92 -0.69 5.86
N SER A 436 7.60 -1.97 6.08
CA SER A 436 6.84 -2.77 5.14
C SER A 436 5.46 -2.15 4.86
N PRO A 437 4.85 -2.38 3.67
CA PRO A 437 3.52 -1.86 3.35
C PRO A 437 2.44 -2.28 4.35
N ASN A 438 2.62 -3.46 4.95
CA ASN A 438 1.77 -3.98 6.00
C ASN A 438 2.22 -3.56 7.42
N GLY A 439 3.13 -2.60 7.60
CA GLY A 439 3.51 -2.11 8.92
C GLY A 439 4.19 -3.08 9.90
N GLU A 440 4.25 -4.38 9.62
CA GLU A 440 4.69 -5.41 10.57
C GLU A 440 6.21 -5.54 10.68
N TYR A 441 6.94 -5.11 9.64
CA TYR A 441 8.38 -5.30 9.52
C TYR A 441 9.08 -3.99 9.18
N VAL A 442 10.34 -3.91 9.57
CA VAL A 442 11.28 -2.87 9.17
C VAL A 442 12.40 -3.54 8.38
N ALA A 443 12.59 -3.10 7.14
CA ALA A 443 13.80 -3.37 6.39
C ALA A 443 14.87 -2.33 6.73
N PHE A 444 16.13 -2.74 6.82
CA PHE A 444 17.25 -1.85 7.10
C PHE A 444 18.53 -2.38 6.44
N LEU A 445 19.49 -1.49 6.22
CA LEU A 445 20.84 -1.84 5.79
C LEU A 445 21.67 -2.23 7.01
N SER A 446 22.46 -3.30 6.86
CA SER A 446 23.36 -3.79 7.90
C SER A 446 24.65 -4.32 7.30
N ASP A 447 25.78 -4.09 7.96
CA ASP A 447 27.10 -4.63 7.60
C ASP A 447 27.58 -5.76 8.53
N ARG A 448 26.65 -6.42 9.26
CA ARG A 448 26.90 -7.57 10.15
C ARG A 448 27.64 -8.74 9.48
N LEU A 449 27.48 -8.92 8.16
CA LEU A 449 28.12 -10.00 7.39
C LEU A 449 29.10 -9.42 6.36
N ASP A 450 29.61 -10.25 5.43
CA ASP A 450 30.55 -9.82 4.40
C ASP A 450 29.92 -8.85 3.40
N GLY A 451 30.02 -7.55 3.73
CA GLY A 451 29.45 -6.42 3.00
C GLY A 451 28.01 -6.09 3.41
N TRP A 452 27.52 -4.95 2.91
CA TRP A 452 26.17 -4.47 3.19
C TRP A 452 25.08 -5.44 2.69
N GLN A 453 24.05 -5.59 3.50
CA GLN A 453 22.89 -6.43 3.24
C GLN A 453 21.61 -5.71 3.66
N ILE A 454 20.50 -6.13 3.08
CA ILE A 454 19.17 -5.76 3.55
C ILE A 454 18.74 -6.82 4.56
N TRP A 455 18.43 -6.37 5.76
CA TRP A 455 17.89 -7.16 6.86
C TRP A 455 16.47 -6.73 7.15
N VAL A 456 15.73 -7.61 7.80
CA VAL A 456 14.34 -7.39 8.20
C VAL A 456 14.16 -7.76 9.66
N ILE A 457 13.36 -6.99 10.38
CA ILE A 457 13.02 -7.21 11.79
C ILE A 457 11.55 -6.88 12.01
N PRO A 458 10.82 -7.58 12.91
CA PRO A 458 9.48 -7.15 13.28
C PRO A 458 9.49 -5.75 13.90
N ILE A 459 8.51 -4.91 13.55
CA ILE A 459 8.42 -3.51 14.04
C ILE A 459 8.25 -3.43 15.56
N GLY A 460 7.63 -4.46 16.16
CA GLY A 460 7.50 -4.61 17.61
C GLY A 460 8.79 -5.06 18.31
N GLY A 461 9.89 -5.21 17.56
CA GLY A 461 11.15 -5.77 18.03
C GLY A 461 11.19 -7.30 17.94
N GLY A 462 12.38 -7.86 18.16
CA GLY A 462 12.61 -9.30 18.08
C GLY A 462 13.96 -9.62 17.44
N SER A 463 14.01 -10.74 16.71
CA SER A 463 15.22 -11.15 16.00
C SER A 463 15.21 -10.61 14.58
N ALA A 464 16.29 -9.95 14.17
CA ALA A 464 16.52 -9.59 12.79
C ALA A 464 16.99 -10.79 11.97
N THR A 465 16.59 -10.86 10.70
CA THR A 465 17.03 -11.89 9.75
C THR A 465 17.53 -11.26 8.45
N PRO A 466 18.55 -11.85 7.80
CA PRO A 466 19.03 -11.34 6.52
C PRO A 466 18.01 -11.64 5.42
N LEU A 467 17.69 -10.66 4.59
CA LEU A 467 16.83 -10.82 3.42
C LEU A 467 17.66 -11.03 2.15
N ALA A 468 18.59 -10.12 1.87
CA ALA A 468 19.40 -10.19 0.65
C ALA A 468 20.73 -9.43 0.79
N LYS A 469 21.75 -9.89 0.08
CA LYS A 469 22.94 -9.06 -0.17
C LYS A 469 22.60 -8.00 -1.20
N ILE A 470 23.04 -6.77 -0.98
CA ILE A 470 22.84 -5.71 -1.98
C ILE A 470 23.62 -6.05 -3.25
N ALA A 471 23.08 -5.67 -4.40
CA ALA A 471 23.84 -5.61 -5.63
C ALA A 471 24.74 -4.37 -5.61
N GLY A 472 25.99 -4.49 -6.08
CA GLY A 472 26.95 -3.39 -6.04
C GLY A 472 27.62 -3.21 -4.67
N ASN A 473 27.96 -1.98 -4.31
CA ASN A 473 28.52 -1.61 -3.02
C ASN A 473 27.97 -0.25 -2.54
N LEU A 474 28.21 0.09 -1.27
CA LEU A 474 27.91 1.39 -0.68
C LEU A 474 29.22 2.03 -0.20
N PRO A 475 29.90 2.83 -1.03
CA PRO A 475 31.11 3.54 -0.62
C PRO A 475 30.84 4.54 0.52
N ASP A 476 29.66 5.19 0.47
CA ASP A 476 29.11 6.01 1.54
C ASP A 476 27.63 5.66 1.69
N TRP A 477 27.30 4.80 2.66
CA TRP A 477 25.94 4.30 2.86
C TRP A 477 24.93 5.39 3.23
N TRP A 478 25.40 6.52 3.77
CA TRP A 478 24.57 7.70 4.05
C TRP A 478 24.00 8.35 2.79
N GLU A 479 24.57 8.09 1.62
CA GLU A 479 24.09 8.61 0.35
C GLU A 479 22.97 7.78 -0.28
N HIS A 480 22.54 6.71 0.40
CA HIS A 480 21.59 5.72 -0.10
C HIS A 480 20.33 5.62 0.77
N SER A 481 19.36 4.85 0.30
CA SER A 481 18.12 4.58 1.03
C SER A 481 17.50 3.26 0.58
N ILE A 482 16.60 2.78 1.43
CA ILE A 482 15.66 1.71 1.14
C ILE A 482 14.25 2.32 1.12
N GLN A 483 13.39 1.84 0.24
CA GLN A 483 11.95 2.00 0.32
C GLN A 483 11.29 0.62 0.15
N TRP A 484 10.31 0.29 0.99
CA TRP A 484 9.53 -0.93 0.84
C TRP A 484 8.15 -0.58 0.31
N ALA A 485 7.88 -0.97 -0.94
CA ALA A 485 6.66 -0.66 -1.66
C ALA A 485 5.77 -1.92 -1.82
N PRO A 486 4.46 -1.75 -2.04
CA PRO A 486 3.55 -2.85 -2.35
C PRO A 486 3.89 -3.63 -3.62
#